data_AF-A0A2D5VJ77-F1
#
_entry.id   AF-A0A2D5VJ77-F1
#
_cell.length_a   1.000
_cell.length_b   1.000
_cell.length_c   1.000
_cell.angle_alpha   90.00
_cell.angle_beta   90.00
_cell.angle_gamma   90.00
#
_symmetry.space_group_name_H-M   'P 1'
#
loop_
_entity.id
_entity.type
_entity.pdbx_description
1 polymer ?
#
loop_
_entity_poly.entity_id
_entity_poly.type
_entity_poly.pdbx_seq_one_letter_code
_entity_poly.pdbx_strand_id
1 'polypeptide(L)'
;MANLKRIRRSSIGFGVRFVLPAVWFGTLFPTRRADIKDRGDWVIIADSFPPIIMEQAETVYQKTIKRKGFKSLKIAHYLLSQLMVCGQCEGTMVGKTNQSGLIHYRCRSRMRNIYRCGMSKGARGDKIEQAINGFIQEKIINQGYLEGYVENLIANQQKRRIDPSTIMHLEAEKDQLQLRIDNALDLILSSQIANQRLQKKIETDEKRLIEID
;
A
#
# COMPACT_ATOMS: atom_id res chain seq x y z
N MET A 1 -13.36 -21.31 25.00
CA MET A 1 -13.69 -19.90 24.65
C MET A 1 -13.80 -19.80 23.13
N ALA A 2 -14.93 -20.23 22.56
CA ALA A 2 -16.03 -19.37 22.12
C ALA A 2 -15.61 -18.43 20.97
N ASN A 3 -15.81 -18.85 19.73
CA ASN A 3 -15.82 -17.94 18.58
C ASN A 3 -17.17 -18.09 17.85
N LEU A 4 -17.95 -17.02 17.95
CA LEU A 4 -19.33 -16.87 17.53
C LEU A 4 -19.45 -17.02 16.00
N LYS A 5 -19.95 -18.16 15.53
CA LYS A 5 -20.50 -18.27 14.18
C LYS A 5 -21.81 -17.49 14.14
N ARG A 6 -21.78 -16.40 13.40
CA ARG A 6 -22.88 -15.51 13.07
C ARG A 6 -24.03 -16.32 12.43
N ILE A 7 -25.05 -16.63 13.22
CA ILE A 7 -26.32 -17.22 12.78
C ILE A 7 -26.99 -16.22 11.83
N ARG A 8 -27.11 -16.57 10.54
CA ARG A 8 -27.96 -15.83 9.60
C ARG A 8 -29.41 -16.25 9.82
N ARG A 9 -30.25 -15.23 9.96
CA ARG A 9 -31.67 -15.26 10.31
C ARG A 9 -32.50 -16.18 9.39
N SER A 10 -33.44 -16.85 10.05
CA SER A 10 -34.61 -17.50 9.49
C SER A 10 -35.42 -16.57 8.59
N SER A 11 -35.76 -17.05 7.41
CA SER A 11 -36.92 -16.57 6.64
C SER A 11 -37.99 -17.66 6.70
N ILE A 12 -38.97 -17.44 7.57
CA ILE A 12 -40.24 -18.16 7.61
C ILE A 12 -40.94 -17.86 6.28
N GLY A 13 -41.00 -18.84 5.39
CA GLY A 13 -41.82 -18.83 4.19
C GLY A 13 -42.92 -19.87 4.34
N PHE A 14 -44.13 -19.42 4.62
CA PHE A 14 -45.36 -20.21 4.56
C PHE A 14 -45.51 -20.76 3.12
N GLY A 15 -45.43 -22.08 2.96
CA GLY A 15 -45.64 -22.77 1.69
C GLY A 15 -46.75 -23.81 1.83
N VAL A 16 -47.92 -23.50 1.29
CA VAL A 16 -49.07 -24.39 1.21
C VAL A 16 -48.69 -25.64 0.41
N ARG A 17 -48.88 -26.82 1.00
CA ARG A 17 -48.52 -28.11 0.40
C ARG A 17 -49.69 -28.62 -0.43
N PHE A 18 -49.69 -28.32 -1.73
CA PHE A 18 -50.53 -29.03 -2.69
C PHE A 18 -49.84 -30.34 -3.08
N VAL A 19 -50.51 -31.45 -2.86
CA VAL A 19 -50.08 -32.80 -3.27
C VAL A 19 -50.90 -33.17 -4.50
N LEU A 20 -50.28 -33.17 -5.69
CA LEU A 20 -50.75 -33.93 -6.84
C LEU A 20 -49.55 -34.49 -7.63
N PRO A 21 -49.68 -35.71 -8.20
CA PRO A 21 -48.55 -36.46 -8.71
C PRO A 21 -48.27 -36.10 -10.17
N ALA A 22 -47.02 -35.79 -10.50
CA ALA A 22 -46.59 -35.65 -11.88
C ALA A 22 -45.15 -36.13 -12.03
N VAL A 23 -44.99 -37.11 -12.91
CA VAL A 23 -43.73 -37.71 -13.35
C VAL A 23 -42.78 -36.61 -13.81
N TRP A 24 -41.63 -36.48 -13.15
CA TRP A 24 -40.65 -35.43 -13.42
C TRP A 24 -39.52 -36.01 -14.29
N PHE A 25 -39.70 -35.97 -15.62
CA PHE A 25 -38.55 -35.94 -16.54
C PHE A 25 -38.19 -34.45 -16.74
N GLY A 26 -37.31 -33.94 -15.88
CA GLY A 26 -36.82 -32.57 -15.91
C GLY A 26 -35.29 -32.55 -16.01
N THR A 27 -34.79 -32.15 -17.17
CA THR A 27 -33.39 -31.96 -17.53
C THR A 27 -32.57 -31.25 -16.44
N LEU A 28 -31.45 -31.86 -16.03
CA LEU A 28 -30.38 -31.19 -15.29
C LEU A 28 -29.76 -30.10 -16.18
N PHE A 29 -30.28 -28.87 -16.12
CA PHE A 29 -29.50 -27.70 -16.50
C PHE A 29 -28.79 -27.16 -15.25
N PRO A 30 -27.48 -27.37 -15.08
CA PRO A 30 -26.76 -26.83 -13.94
C PRO A 30 -26.64 -25.31 -14.10
N THR A 31 -27.45 -24.55 -13.37
CA THR A 31 -27.26 -23.11 -13.16
C THR A 31 -26.17 -22.86 -12.12
N ARG A 32 -24.97 -23.43 -12.29
CA ARG A 32 -23.80 -22.95 -11.55
C ARG A 32 -23.22 -21.78 -12.31
N ARG A 33 -23.41 -20.56 -11.80
CA ARG A 33 -22.47 -19.47 -12.11
C ARG A 33 -21.09 -20.01 -11.75
N ALA A 34 -20.18 -20.10 -12.71
CA ALA A 34 -18.83 -20.54 -12.44
C ALA A 34 -18.24 -19.60 -11.38
N ASP A 35 -17.97 -20.12 -10.18
CA ASP A 35 -17.23 -19.38 -9.19
C ASP A 35 -15.87 -19.05 -9.80
N ILE A 36 -15.53 -17.77 -9.81
CA ILE A 36 -14.21 -17.31 -10.27
C ILE A 36 -13.18 -17.98 -9.36
N LYS A 37 -12.28 -18.77 -9.94
CA LYS A 37 -11.22 -19.45 -9.20
C LYS A 37 -10.39 -18.44 -8.44
N ASP A 38 -9.99 -18.81 -7.22
CA ASP A 38 -9.13 -17.95 -6.41
C ASP A 38 -7.82 -17.66 -7.15
N ARG A 39 -7.24 -16.49 -6.88
CA ARG A 39 -6.05 -16.01 -7.61
C ARG A 39 -4.84 -16.92 -7.41
N GLY A 40 -4.81 -17.69 -6.32
CA GLY A 40 -3.77 -18.70 -6.07
C GLY A 40 -3.76 -19.86 -7.06
N ASP A 41 -4.88 -20.13 -7.73
CA ASP A 41 -4.99 -21.18 -8.74
C ASP A 41 -4.63 -20.70 -10.15
N TRP A 42 -4.20 -19.44 -10.30
CA TRP A 42 -3.89 -18.85 -11.60
C TRP A 42 -2.45 -19.12 -11.98
N VAL A 43 -2.24 -19.64 -13.20
CA VAL A 43 -0.92 -19.68 -13.82
C VAL A 43 -0.68 -18.33 -14.50
N ILE A 44 0.21 -17.52 -13.94
CA ILE A 44 0.58 -16.22 -14.49
C ILE A 44 1.73 -16.40 -15.46
N ILE A 45 1.47 -16.20 -16.75
CA ILE A 45 2.50 -16.22 -17.80
C ILE A 45 2.95 -14.77 -18.02
N ALA A 46 4.20 -14.46 -17.67
CA ALA A 46 4.78 -13.15 -17.91
C ALA A 46 4.89 -12.88 -19.42
N ASP A 47 4.73 -11.61 -19.82
CA ASP A 47 4.99 -11.11 -21.19
C ASP A 47 4.27 -11.82 -22.34
N SER A 48 3.10 -12.42 -22.09
CA SER A 48 2.28 -13.01 -23.17
C SER A 48 1.77 -11.98 -24.19
N PHE A 49 1.72 -10.70 -23.82
CA PHE A 49 1.25 -9.60 -24.66
C PHE A 49 2.10 -8.34 -24.43
N PRO A 50 2.24 -7.46 -25.43
CA PRO A 50 2.94 -6.21 -25.24
C PRO A 50 2.25 -5.37 -24.14
N PRO A 51 3.02 -4.80 -23.20
CA PRO A 51 2.46 -4.04 -22.10
C PRO A 51 1.77 -2.78 -22.61
N ILE A 52 0.51 -2.60 -22.22
CA ILE A 52 -0.26 -1.38 -22.54
C ILE A 52 0.25 -0.18 -21.72
N ILE A 53 0.77 -0.45 -20.53
CA ILE A 53 1.24 0.56 -19.57
C ILE A 53 2.74 0.38 -19.36
N MET A 54 3.49 1.48 -19.37
CA MET A 54 4.92 1.47 -19.06
C MET A 54 5.17 1.02 -17.62
N GLU A 55 6.25 0.27 -17.39
CA GLU A 55 6.62 -0.23 -16.07
C GLU A 55 6.75 0.89 -15.02
N GLN A 56 7.30 2.04 -15.41
CA GLN A 56 7.40 3.22 -14.55
C GLN A 56 6.03 3.69 -14.04
N ALA A 57 5.00 3.68 -14.90
CA ALA A 57 3.65 4.07 -14.51
C ALA A 57 3.01 3.03 -13.58
N GLU A 58 3.27 1.74 -13.78
CA GLU A 58 2.81 0.68 -12.89
C GLU A 58 3.44 0.81 -11.49
N THR A 59 4.74 1.08 -11.41
CA THR A 59 5.39 1.29 -10.10
C THR A 59 4.81 2.48 -9.34
N VAL A 60 4.53 3.59 -10.03
CA VAL A 60 3.87 4.78 -9.45
C VAL A 60 2.45 4.44 -8.99
N TYR A 61 1.70 3.67 -9.79
CA TYR A 61 0.35 3.23 -9.46
C TYR A 61 0.34 2.33 -8.22
N GLN A 62 1.23 1.34 -8.15
CA GLN A 62 1.38 0.44 -7.01
C GLN A 62 1.78 1.20 -5.73
N LYS A 63 2.71 2.16 -5.83
CA LYS A 63 3.06 3.06 -4.71
C LYS A 63 1.84 3.86 -4.24
N THR A 64 1.03 4.34 -5.18
CA THR A 64 -0.18 5.10 -4.88
C THR A 64 -1.25 4.22 -4.22
N ILE A 65 -1.48 3.00 -4.69
CA ILE A 65 -2.40 2.03 -4.06
C ILE A 65 -1.95 1.66 -2.66
N LYS A 66 -0.65 1.41 -2.45
CA LYS A 66 -0.12 1.12 -1.10
C LYS A 66 -0.37 2.31 -0.15
N ARG A 67 -0.30 3.55 -0.66
CA ARG A 67 -0.68 4.77 0.09
C ARG A 67 -2.20 4.92 0.30
N LYS A 68 -3.05 4.36 -0.58
CA LYS A 68 -4.53 4.34 -0.45
C LYS A 68 -5.05 3.53 0.75
N GLY A 69 -4.19 2.96 1.61
CA GLY A 69 -4.57 2.60 2.98
C GLY A 69 -5.21 3.76 3.75
N PHE A 70 -4.86 5.01 3.37
CA PHE A 70 -5.68 6.18 3.63
C PHE A 70 -6.88 6.16 2.68
N LYS A 71 -8.00 5.59 3.16
CA LYS A 71 -9.29 5.59 2.45
C LYS A 71 -9.52 6.97 1.83
N SER A 72 -9.84 6.96 0.54
CA SER A 72 -10.07 8.14 -0.27
C SER A 72 -10.78 9.22 0.53
N LEU A 73 -10.24 10.44 0.40
CA LEU A 73 -10.86 11.70 0.75
C LEU A 73 -12.24 11.78 0.07
N LYS A 74 -13.25 11.07 0.61
CA LYS A 74 -14.60 11.63 0.62
C LYS A 74 -14.40 13.01 1.20
N ILE A 75 -14.71 14.05 0.40
CA ILE A 75 -14.61 15.48 0.73
C ILE A 75 -14.61 15.60 2.25
N ALA A 76 -13.42 15.82 2.83
CA ALA A 76 -13.29 15.75 4.27
C ALA A 76 -14.17 16.87 4.82
N HIS A 77 -15.31 16.50 5.43
CA HIS A 77 -16.31 17.46 5.89
C HIS A 77 -15.75 18.44 6.95
N TYR A 78 -14.55 18.21 7.46
CA TYR A 78 -13.89 19.02 8.48
C TYR A 78 -12.38 19.05 8.24
N LEU A 79 -11.77 20.25 8.34
CA LEU A 79 -10.39 20.55 7.95
C LEU A 79 -9.35 19.63 8.59
N LEU A 80 -9.49 19.33 9.87
CA LEU A 80 -8.48 18.62 10.66
C LEU A 80 -8.83 17.15 10.92
N SER A 81 -9.85 16.62 10.22
CA SER A 81 -10.23 15.22 10.37
C SER A 81 -9.08 14.30 9.97
N GLN A 82 -8.75 13.35 10.85
CA GLN A 82 -7.65 12.39 10.68
C GLN A 82 -6.22 12.94 10.84
N LEU A 83 -6.03 14.26 10.95
CA LEU A 83 -4.75 14.87 11.27
C LEU A 83 -4.52 14.96 12.78
N MET A 84 -5.60 15.17 13.55
CA MET A 84 -5.50 15.29 15.00
C MET A 84 -5.51 13.95 15.72
N VAL A 85 -4.69 13.86 16.77
CA VAL A 85 -4.59 12.72 17.68
C VAL A 85 -5.06 13.09 19.08
N CYS A 86 -5.66 12.12 19.78
CA CYS A 86 -6.10 12.29 21.15
C CYS A 86 -4.90 12.25 22.10
N GLY A 87 -4.70 13.28 22.93
CA GLY A 87 -3.61 13.31 23.90
C GLY A 87 -3.70 12.27 25.03
N GLN A 88 -4.84 11.57 25.19
CA GLN A 88 -5.00 10.57 26.26
C GLN A 88 -4.88 9.12 25.77
N CYS A 89 -5.38 8.81 24.58
CA CYS A 89 -5.40 7.42 24.07
C CYS A 89 -4.74 7.28 22.70
N GLU A 90 -4.10 8.35 22.21
CA GLU A 90 -3.39 8.46 20.92
C GLU A 90 -4.24 8.15 19.67
N GLY A 91 -5.51 7.82 19.87
CA GLY A 91 -6.45 7.53 18.80
C GLY A 91 -6.78 8.80 18.02
N THR A 92 -7.01 8.62 16.73
CA THR A 92 -7.39 9.70 15.82
C THR A 92 -8.67 10.43 16.26
N MET A 93 -8.70 11.75 16.13
CA MET A 93 -9.87 12.58 16.34
C MET A 93 -10.64 12.79 15.03
N VAL A 94 -11.97 12.89 15.13
CA VAL A 94 -12.88 13.01 13.98
C VAL A 94 -13.81 14.20 14.23
N GLY A 95 -13.99 15.03 13.21
CA GLY A 95 -14.94 16.15 13.24
C GLY A 95 -16.39 15.66 13.19
N LYS A 96 -17.27 16.36 13.91
CA LYS A 96 -18.72 16.17 13.90
C LYS A 96 -19.43 17.51 14.08
N THR A 97 -20.43 17.78 13.25
CA THR A 97 -21.39 18.86 13.46
C THR A 97 -22.46 18.42 14.46
N ASN A 98 -22.74 19.27 15.44
CA ASN A 98 -23.88 19.09 16.34
C ASN A 98 -25.18 19.59 15.67
N GLN A 99 -26.34 19.36 16.30
CA GLN A 99 -27.64 19.83 15.81
C GLN A 99 -27.70 21.36 15.63
N SER A 100 -26.93 22.11 16.42
CA SER A 100 -26.82 23.57 16.33
C SER A 100 -25.90 24.07 15.20
N GLY A 101 -25.37 23.19 14.35
CA GLY A 101 -24.44 23.55 13.28
C GLY A 101 -22.98 23.75 13.71
N LEU A 102 -22.68 23.69 15.02
CA LEU A 102 -21.31 23.86 15.53
C LEU A 102 -20.46 22.61 15.31
N ILE A 103 -19.23 22.82 14.85
CA ILE A 103 -18.26 21.75 14.58
C ILE A 103 -17.50 21.41 15.87
N HIS A 104 -17.37 20.12 16.16
CA HIS A 104 -16.56 19.62 17.26
C HIS A 104 -15.71 18.43 16.86
N TYR A 105 -14.45 18.42 17.28
CA TYR A 105 -13.56 17.28 17.15
C TYR A 105 -13.67 16.37 18.37
N ARG A 106 -13.99 15.08 18.13
CA ARG A 106 -14.15 14.07 19.19
C ARG A 106 -13.20 12.89 18.96
N CYS A 107 -12.72 12.30 20.03
CA CYS A 107 -11.87 11.11 19.97
C CYS A 107 -12.64 9.91 19.39
N ARG A 108 -12.10 9.28 18.33
CA ARG A 108 -12.75 8.14 17.68
C ARG A 108 -12.84 6.92 18.59
N SER A 109 -11.81 6.67 19.41
CA SER A 109 -11.79 5.55 20.35
C SER A 109 -12.89 5.70 21.40
N ARG A 110 -13.05 6.91 21.95
CA ARG A 110 -14.13 7.26 22.90
C ARG A 110 -15.53 7.08 22.28
N MET A 111 -15.67 7.49 21.02
CA MET A 111 -16.96 7.41 20.31
C MET A 111 -17.37 5.97 20.02
N ARG A 112 -16.39 5.08 19.78
CA ARG A 112 -16.65 3.65 19.59
C ARG A 112 -16.95 2.94 20.91
N ASN A 113 -16.22 3.30 21.97
CA ASN A 113 -16.39 2.69 23.28
C ASN A 113 -15.99 3.69 24.39
N ILE A 114 -16.89 3.91 25.34
CA ILE A 114 -16.72 4.82 26.49
C ILE A 114 -15.48 4.49 27.32
N TYR A 115 -15.13 3.22 27.46
CA TYR A 115 -14.02 2.76 28.30
C TYR A 115 -12.64 2.89 27.66
N ARG A 116 -12.55 3.17 26.34
CA ARG A 116 -11.27 3.22 25.62
C ARG A 116 -10.52 4.54 25.77
N CYS A 117 -11.16 5.58 26.28
CA CYS A 117 -10.55 6.90 26.47
C CYS A 117 -11.40 7.70 27.48
N GLY A 118 -10.78 8.45 28.38
CA GLY A 118 -11.49 9.31 29.35
C GLY A 118 -11.96 10.64 28.78
N MET A 119 -11.50 11.02 27.59
CA MET A 119 -11.81 12.32 26.97
C MET A 119 -13.25 12.39 26.49
N SER A 120 -14.14 12.82 27.38
CA SER A 120 -15.60 12.87 27.18
C SER A 120 -16.05 14.09 26.38
N LYS A 121 -15.37 15.23 26.55
CA LYS A 121 -15.72 16.48 25.88
C LYS A 121 -15.08 16.55 24.49
N GLY A 122 -15.89 16.94 23.50
CA GLY A 122 -15.38 17.30 22.17
C GLY A 122 -14.79 18.70 22.20
N ALA A 123 -13.66 18.89 21.53
CA ALA A 123 -13.06 20.19 21.38
C ALA A 123 -13.79 20.99 20.28
N ARG A 124 -13.98 22.29 20.47
CA ARG A 124 -14.66 23.15 19.48
C ARG A 124 -13.77 23.31 18.25
N GLY A 125 -14.33 23.05 17.07
CA GLY A 125 -13.63 23.11 15.79
C GLY A 125 -13.04 24.49 15.55
N ASP A 126 -13.87 25.53 15.60
CA ASP A 126 -13.48 26.91 15.29
C ASP A 126 -12.27 27.37 16.12
N LYS A 127 -12.25 27.07 17.42
CA LYS A 127 -11.14 27.45 18.31
C LYS A 127 -9.84 26.74 17.95
N ILE A 128 -9.91 25.45 17.65
CA ILE A 128 -8.73 24.67 17.27
C ILE A 128 -8.22 25.12 15.91
N GLU A 129 -9.11 25.26 14.93
CA GLU A 129 -8.75 25.66 13.58
C GLU A 129 -8.14 27.06 13.55
N GLN A 130 -8.70 28.01 14.30
CA GLN A 130 -8.11 29.34 14.46
C GLN A 130 -6.73 29.29 15.15
N ALA A 131 -6.59 28.50 16.22
CA ALA A 131 -5.31 28.36 16.91
C ALA A 131 -4.23 27.75 16.00
N ILE A 132 -4.58 26.70 15.24
CA ILE A 132 -3.66 26.08 14.28
C ILE A 132 -3.33 27.04 13.15
N ASN A 133 -4.31 27.77 12.62
CA ASN A 133 -4.05 28.76 11.58
C ASN A 133 -3.11 29.88 12.08
N GLY A 134 -3.32 30.38 13.30
CA GLY A 134 -2.42 31.34 13.94
C GLY A 134 -1.00 30.78 14.10
N PHE A 135 -0.87 29.52 14.54
CA PHE A 135 0.42 28.85 14.65
C PHE A 135 1.12 28.69 13.28
N ILE A 136 0.38 28.32 12.24
CA ILE A 136 0.90 28.23 10.87
C ILE A 136 1.40 29.60 10.40
N GLN A 137 0.60 30.65 10.59
CA GLN A 137 0.99 32.02 10.21
C GLN A 137 2.26 32.47 10.91
N GLU A 138 2.34 32.27 12.24
CA GLU A 138 3.51 32.70 13.01
C GLU A 138 4.75 31.85 12.70
N LYS A 139 4.63 30.53 12.77
CA LYS A 139 5.80 29.63 12.70
C LYS A 139 6.23 29.31 11.28
N ILE A 140 5.29 29.11 10.37
CA ILE A 140 5.60 28.64 9.03
C ILE A 140 5.80 29.83 8.09
N ILE A 141 4.92 30.83 8.15
CA ILE A 141 4.92 31.94 7.20
C ILE A 141 5.83 33.08 7.66
N ASN A 142 5.70 33.56 8.91
CA ASN A 142 6.42 34.75 9.36
C ASN A 142 7.85 34.48 9.84
N GLN A 143 8.13 33.29 10.39
CA GLN A 143 9.45 32.97 10.98
C GLN A 143 10.50 32.46 9.97
N GLY A 144 10.20 32.43 8.67
CA GLY A 144 11.14 31.92 7.67
C GLY A 144 11.54 30.44 7.90
N TYR A 145 10.70 29.69 8.62
CA TYR A 145 10.97 28.30 9.00
C TYR A 145 11.03 27.40 7.76
N LEU A 146 10.23 27.73 6.73
CA LEU A 146 10.22 26.97 5.49
C LEU A 146 11.56 27.01 4.78
N GLU A 147 12.20 28.17 4.72
CA GLU A 147 13.48 28.38 4.07
C GLU A 147 14.56 27.53 4.76
N GLY A 148 14.67 27.65 6.10
CA GLY A 148 15.62 26.84 6.87
C GLY A 148 15.31 25.34 6.81
N TYR A 149 14.03 24.95 6.75
CA TYR A 149 13.64 23.55 6.60
C TYR A 149 14.01 23.00 5.21
N VAL A 150 13.78 23.77 4.14
CA VAL A 150 14.14 23.43 2.76
C VAL A 150 15.66 23.29 2.63
N GLU A 151 16.43 24.22 3.18
CA GLU A 151 17.88 24.14 3.21
C GLU A 151 18.37 22.88 3.93
N ASN A 152 17.78 22.54 5.06
CA ASN A 152 18.09 21.30 5.78
C ASN A 152 17.74 20.04 4.98
N LEU A 153 16.62 20.04 4.25
CA LEU A 153 16.27 18.94 3.36
C LEU A 153 17.27 18.79 2.22
N ILE A 154 17.66 19.90 1.58
CA ILE A 154 18.66 19.90 0.50
C ILE A 154 20.01 19.42 1.05
N ALA A 155 20.45 19.91 2.21
CA ALA A 155 21.71 19.51 2.84
C ALA A 155 21.68 18.01 3.23
N ASN A 156 20.57 17.51 3.78
CA ASN A 156 20.43 16.10 4.09
C ASN A 156 20.35 15.23 2.83
N GLN A 157 19.73 15.72 1.76
CA GLN A 157 19.72 15.04 0.47
C GLN A 157 21.11 15.00 -0.14
N GLN A 158 21.89 16.08 -0.07
CA GLN A 158 23.29 16.12 -0.52
C GLN A 158 24.17 15.16 0.29
N LYS A 159 24.01 15.10 1.61
CA LYS A 159 24.71 14.11 2.46
C LYS A 159 24.34 12.66 2.14
N ARG A 160 23.13 12.43 1.63
CA ARG A 160 22.61 11.12 1.21
C ARG A 160 22.75 10.88 -0.30
N ARG A 161 23.25 11.84 -1.07
CA ARG A 161 23.54 11.62 -2.49
C ARG A 161 24.71 10.66 -2.53
N ILE A 162 24.40 9.41 -2.85
CA ILE A 162 25.36 8.52 -3.48
C ILE A 162 25.82 9.27 -4.72
N ASP A 163 27.13 9.47 -4.83
CA ASP A 163 27.71 10.23 -5.93
C ASP A 163 27.26 9.56 -7.25
N PRO A 164 26.59 10.28 -8.17
CA PRO A 164 26.08 9.66 -9.40
C PRO A 164 27.19 8.97 -10.21
N SER A 165 28.44 9.43 -10.06
CA SER A 165 29.64 8.76 -10.57
C SER A 165 29.76 7.32 -10.06
N THR A 166 29.46 7.05 -8.79
CA THR A 166 29.56 5.73 -8.17
C THR A 166 28.49 4.78 -8.71
N ILE A 167 27.28 5.28 -8.95
CA ILE A 167 26.21 4.50 -9.58
C ILE A 167 26.61 4.14 -11.01
N MET A 168 27.11 5.10 -11.78
CA MET A 168 27.60 4.86 -13.14
C MET A 168 28.77 3.87 -13.18
N HIS A 169 29.70 3.94 -12.21
CA HIS A 169 30.80 3.00 -12.10
C HIS A 169 30.34 1.58 -11.77
N LEU A 170 29.35 1.42 -10.87
CA LEU A 170 28.78 0.13 -10.52
C LEU A 170 27.96 -0.48 -11.67
N GLU A 171 27.22 0.34 -12.42
CA GLU A 171 26.52 -0.09 -13.64
C GLU A 171 27.52 -0.54 -14.72
N ALA A 172 28.59 0.23 -14.95
CA ALA A 172 29.63 -0.18 -15.89
C ALA A 172 30.39 -1.45 -15.44
N GLU A 173 30.62 -1.63 -14.13
CA GLU A 173 31.21 -2.85 -13.57
C GLU A 173 30.30 -4.06 -13.80
N LYS A 174 28.99 -3.89 -13.59
CA LYS A 174 27.97 -4.92 -13.85
C LYS A 174 27.98 -5.35 -15.32
N ASP A 175 27.96 -4.41 -16.26
CA ASP A 175 27.96 -4.71 -17.69
C ASP A 175 29.24 -5.44 -18.11
N GLN A 176 30.40 -5.05 -17.56
CA GLN A 176 31.67 -5.72 -17.82
C GLN A 176 31.70 -7.15 -17.27
N LEU A 177 31.14 -7.37 -16.08
CA LEU A 177 31.05 -8.71 -15.48
C LEU A 177 30.11 -9.61 -16.28
N GLN A 178 28.94 -9.10 -16.70
CA GLN A 178 27.99 -9.85 -17.54
C GLN A 178 28.64 -10.25 -18.87
N LEU A 179 29.27 -9.30 -19.57
CA LEU A 179 29.99 -9.60 -20.81
C LEU A 179 31.09 -10.65 -20.61
N ARG A 180 31.80 -10.62 -19.48
CA ARG A 180 32.85 -11.61 -19.18
C ARG A 180 32.25 -13.00 -18.96
N ILE A 181 31.13 -13.08 -18.25
CA ILE A 181 30.42 -14.34 -18.01
C ILE A 181 29.89 -14.90 -19.35
N ASP A 182 29.24 -14.08 -20.17
CA ASP A 182 28.72 -14.49 -21.48
C ASP A 182 29.84 -15.01 -22.40
N ASN A 183 30.95 -14.29 -22.49
CA ASN A 183 32.11 -14.73 -23.26
C ASN A 183 32.70 -16.05 -22.72
N ALA A 184 32.74 -16.23 -21.39
CA ALA A 184 33.23 -17.46 -20.79
C ALA A 184 32.28 -18.64 -21.04
N LEU A 185 30.96 -18.41 -21.01
CA LEU A 185 29.94 -19.40 -21.34
C LEU A 185 30.00 -19.78 -22.82
N ASP A 186 30.14 -18.82 -23.72
CA ASP A 186 30.31 -19.06 -25.15
C ASP A 186 31.54 -19.94 -25.44
N LEU A 187 32.67 -19.67 -24.76
CA LEU A 187 33.90 -20.48 -24.87
C LEU A 187 33.74 -21.91 -24.35
N ILE A 188 32.91 -22.11 -23.32
CA ILE A 188 32.60 -23.44 -22.77
C ILE A 188 31.69 -24.20 -23.75
N LEU A 189 30.67 -23.53 -24.29
CA LEU A 189 29.72 -24.09 -25.26
C LEU A 189 30.39 -24.40 -26.60
N SER A 190 31.35 -23.58 -27.04
CA SER A 190 32.06 -23.71 -28.33
C SER A 190 33.18 -24.76 -28.33
N SER A 191 33.29 -25.60 -27.29
CA SER A 191 34.04 -26.88 -27.28
C SER A 191 35.57 -26.89 -27.10
N GLN A 192 36.19 -25.97 -26.34
CA GLN A 192 37.67 -26.09 -26.13
C GLN A 192 38.24 -26.04 -24.71
N ILE A 193 37.51 -25.67 -23.65
CA ILE A 193 38.14 -25.60 -22.32
C ILE A 193 37.17 -25.93 -21.19
N ALA A 194 37.18 -27.18 -20.71
CA ALA A 194 36.62 -27.57 -19.41
C ALA A 194 37.67 -27.40 -18.30
N ASN A 195 38.13 -26.17 -18.06
CA ASN A 195 39.10 -25.90 -17.00
C ASN A 195 38.37 -25.61 -15.69
N GLN A 196 38.68 -26.37 -14.63
CA GLN A 196 38.21 -26.09 -13.26
C GLN A 196 38.56 -24.66 -12.79
N ARG A 197 39.62 -24.05 -13.33
CA ARG A 197 39.98 -22.65 -13.07
C ARG A 197 38.99 -21.65 -13.68
N LEU A 198 38.38 -21.96 -14.82
CA LEU A 198 37.36 -21.12 -15.46
C LEU A 198 36.05 -21.18 -14.66
N GLN A 199 35.62 -22.37 -14.25
CA GLN A 199 34.43 -22.56 -13.41
C GLN A 199 34.53 -21.75 -12.10
N LYS A 200 35.67 -21.83 -11.41
CA LYS A 200 35.91 -21.03 -10.20
C LYS A 200 35.89 -19.52 -10.45
N LYS A 201 36.32 -19.06 -11.63
CA LYS A 201 36.27 -17.63 -12.00
C LYS A 201 34.85 -17.16 -12.30
N ILE A 202 34.05 -17.99 -12.97
CA ILE A 202 32.63 -17.69 -13.23
C ILE A 202 31.88 -17.59 -11.90
N GLU A 203 32.06 -18.54 -10.99
CA GLU A 203 31.42 -18.50 -9.66
C GLU A 203 31.81 -17.25 -8.85
N THR A 204 33.05 -16.77 -8.97
CA THR A 204 33.46 -15.52 -8.30
C THR A 204 32.84 -14.29 -8.96
N ASP A 205 32.75 -14.26 -10.29
CA ASP A 205 32.15 -13.15 -11.03
C ASP A 205 30.63 -13.10 -10.81
N GLU A 206 29.94 -14.25 -10.71
CA GLU A 206 28.53 -14.36 -10.34
C GLU A 206 28.27 -13.88 -8.90
N LYS A 207 29.11 -14.26 -7.94
CA LYS A 207 29.01 -13.74 -6.56
C LYS A 207 29.18 -12.23 -6.51
N ARG A 208 30.11 -11.70 -7.31
CA ARG A 208 30.32 -10.25 -7.40
C ARG A 208 29.14 -9.52 -8.03
N LEU A 209 28.49 -10.14 -9.03
CA LEU A 209 27.26 -9.62 -9.61
C LEU A 209 26.13 -9.54 -8.57
N ILE A 210 25.97 -10.58 -7.75
CA ILE A 210 24.96 -10.64 -6.67
C ILE A 210 25.25 -9.61 -5.56
N GLU A 211 26.51 -9.25 -5.32
CA GLU A 211 26.88 -8.19 -4.36
C GLU A 211 26.59 -6.77 -4.86
N ILE A 212 26.51 -6.57 -6.18
CA ILE A 212 26.26 -5.26 -6.81
C ILE A 212 24.75 -5.01 -6.99
N ASP A 213 23.94 -6.07 -7.12
CA ASP A 213 22.46 -6.02 -7.19
C ASP A 213 21.77 -5.82 -5.81
#